data_AF-A0A2V6MSH1-F1
#
_entry.id   AF-A0A2V6MSH1-F1
#
_cell.length_a   1.000
_cell.length_b   1.000
_cell.length_c   1.000
_cell.angle_alpha   90.00
_cell.angle_beta   90.00
_cell.angle_gamma   90.00
#
_symmetry.space_group_name_H-M   'P 1'
#
loop_
_entity.id
_entity.type
_entity.pdbx_description
1 polymer ?
#
loop_
_entity_poly.entity_id
_entity_poly.type
_entity_poly.pdbx_seq_one_letter_code
_entity_poly.pdbx_strand_id
1 'polypeptide(L)'
;IELVVDKIVDLVSDIAHSAEVSGLLFCRCKALLRRPEATLDPEPKINSFGDVYLERKGWHQIWIHQFLRVKVLRFLFGQMPERIASAKLMDALKDQVPKLPEHRLFVTRENFAIFGESTHKGTINRNCYESIKRTKIELPKWFQKPNDKYVTLGKLEGQSITTQSR
;
A
#
# COMPACT_ATOMS: atom_id res chain seq x y z
N ILE A 1 -5.20 -0.48 13.10
CA ILE A 1 -4.02 -0.13 12.29
C ILE A 1 -2.84 -0.68 13.07
N GLU A 2 -2.05 -1.53 12.44
CA GLU A 2 -1.07 -2.37 13.13
C GLU A 2 0.12 -2.63 12.22
N LEU A 3 1.32 -2.71 12.79
CA LEU A 3 2.57 -2.93 12.09
C LEU A 3 3.40 -3.94 12.88
N VAL A 4 3.94 -4.96 12.22
CA VAL A 4 4.94 -5.85 12.81
C VAL A 4 6.28 -5.14 12.70
N VAL A 5 6.62 -4.33 13.70
CA VAL A 5 7.72 -3.33 13.63
C VAL A 5 9.06 -3.97 13.27
N ASP A 6 9.45 -5.04 13.96
CA ASP A 6 10.74 -5.71 13.71
C ASP A 6 10.84 -6.19 12.26
N LYS A 7 9.75 -6.77 11.74
CA LYS A 7 9.68 -7.18 10.33
C LYS A 7 9.77 -6.01 9.38
N ILE A 8 9.15 -4.87 9.66
CA ILE A 8 9.27 -3.69 8.80
C ILE A 8 10.72 -3.18 8.78
N VAL A 9 11.43 -3.22 9.90
CA VAL A 9 12.84 -2.83 9.96
C VAL A 9 13.69 -3.73 9.07
N ASP A 10 13.50 -5.06 9.15
CA ASP A 10 14.18 -6.03 8.28
C ASP A 10 13.90 -5.76 6.80
N LEU A 11 12.62 -5.60 6.43
CA LEU A 11 12.20 -5.32 5.06
C LEU A 11 12.79 -4.00 4.52
N VAL A 12 12.82 -2.94 5.34
CA VAL A 12 13.40 -1.65 4.97
C VAL A 12 14.92 -1.74 4.83
N SER A 13 15.59 -2.52 5.68
CA SER A 13 17.02 -2.78 5.57
C SER A 13 17.36 -3.50 4.26
N ASP A 14 16.61 -4.55 3.93
CA ASP A 14 16.81 -5.33 2.69
C ASP A 14 16.67 -4.46 1.43
N ILE A 15 15.58 -3.67 1.34
CA ILE A 15 15.33 -2.84 0.15
C ILE A 15 16.28 -1.64 0.04
N ALA A 16 16.82 -1.14 1.14
CA ALA A 16 17.82 -0.08 1.12
C ALA A 16 19.11 -0.51 0.39
N HIS A 17 19.48 -1.80 0.53
CA HIS A 17 20.66 -2.39 -0.10
C HIS A 17 20.36 -3.02 -1.47
N SER A 18 19.09 -3.12 -1.88
CA SER A 18 18.70 -3.70 -3.17
C SER A 18 18.62 -2.66 -4.29
N ALA A 19 19.48 -2.77 -5.29
CA ALA A 19 19.42 -1.94 -6.50
C ALA A 19 18.22 -2.28 -7.41
N GLU A 20 17.71 -3.50 -7.33
CA GLU A 20 16.64 -4.00 -8.21
C GLU A 20 15.25 -3.58 -7.74
N VAL A 21 15.03 -3.52 -6.42
CA VAL A 21 13.71 -3.22 -5.84
C VAL A 21 13.41 -1.74 -6.00
N SER A 22 12.33 -1.45 -6.73
CA SER A 22 11.87 -0.08 -6.97
C SER A 22 10.67 0.30 -6.09
N GLY A 23 9.99 -0.66 -5.50
CA GLY A 23 8.95 -0.41 -4.50
C GLY A 23 8.57 -1.69 -3.76
N LEU A 24 8.12 -1.54 -2.51
CA LEU A 24 7.67 -2.64 -1.67
C LEU A 24 6.41 -2.22 -0.90
N LEU A 25 5.41 -3.09 -0.94
CA LEU A 25 4.17 -3.01 -0.16
C LEU A 25 4.20 -4.14 0.88
N PHE A 26 3.99 -3.82 2.16
CA PHE A 26 4.08 -4.79 3.27
C PHE A 26 2.80 -5.60 3.51
N CYS A 27 1.82 -5.45 2.62
CA CYS A 27 0.52 -6.08 2.75
C CYS A 27 -0.17 -6.28 1.40
N ARG A 28 -0.57 -7.52 1.10
CA ARG A 28 -1.52 -7.82 0.02
C ARG A 28 -2.95 -7.51 0.46
N CYS A 29 -3.63 -6.74 -0.36
CA CYS A 29 -5.06 -6.46 -0.20
C CYS A 29 -5.72 -6.24 -1.56
N LYS A 30 -7.05 -6.12 -1.60
CA LYS A 30 -7.84 -5.82 -2.82
C LYS A 30 -7.41 -6.70 -4.01
N ALA A 31 -7.00 -6.11 -5.14
CA ALA A 31 -6.71 -6.83 -6.38
C ALA A 31 -5.52 -7.79 -6.24
N LEU A 32 -4.48 -7.42 -5.48
CA LEU A 32 -3.32 -8.27 -5.23
C LEU A 32 -3.65 -9.53 -4.43
N LEU A 33 -4.78 -9.53 -3.70
CA LEU A 33 -5.28 -10.68 -2.96
C LEU A 33 -6.37 -11.46 -3.74
N ARG A 34 -7.27 -10.74 -4.41
CA ARG A 34 -8.45 -11.33 -5.07
C ARG A 34 -8.17 -11.87 -6.48
N ARG A 35 -7.14 -11.35 -7.16
CA ARG A 35 -6.75 -11.72 -8.52
C ARG A 35 -5.22 -11.78 -8.66
N PRO A 36 -4.52 -12.57 -7.82
CA PRO A 36 -3.06 -12.65 -7.85
C PRO A 36 -2.53 -13.07 -9.22
N GLU A 37 -3.19 -13.99 -9.92
CA GLU A 37 -2.82 -14.44 -11.27
C GLU A 37 -2.76 -13.31 -12.30
N ALA A 38 -3.68 -12.34 -12.20
CA ALA A 38 -3.73 -11.20 -13.09
C ALA A 38 -2.79 -10.05 -12.67
N THR A 39 -2.31 -10.04 -11.43
CA THR A 39 -1.66 -8.85 -10.84
C THR A 39 -0.25 -9.10 -10.33
N LEU A 40 0.14 -10.36 -10.13
CA LEU A 40 1.42 -10.81 -9.60
C LEU A 40 2.09 -11.77 -10.57
N ASP A 41 3.41 -11.69 -10.63
CA ASP A 41 4.23 -12.71 -11.25
C ASP A 41 4.30 -13.95 -10.35
N PRO A 42 4.24 -15.16 -10.92
CA PRO A 42 4.20 -16.39 -10.15
C PRO A 42 5.55 -16.73 -9.50
N GLU A 43 6.65 -16.19 -10.03
CA GLU A 43 8.00 -16.48 -9.54
C GLU A 43 8.31 -15.64 -8.30
N PRO A 44 8.52 -16.27 -7.13
CA PRO A 44 8.84 -15.54 -5.90
C PRO A 44 10.30 -15.09 -5.88
N LYS A 45 10.56 -13.95 -5.24
CA LYS A 45 11.91 -13.54 -4.82
C LYS A 45 12.01 -13.71 -3.30
N ILE A 46 13.03 -14.41 -2.82
CA ILE A 46 13.32 -14.52 -1.39
C ILE A 46 14.30 -13.42 -1.01
N ASN A 47 14.01 -12.68 0.06
CA ASN A 47 14.88 -11.62 0.57
C ASN A 47 16.01 -12.18 1.45
N SER A 48 16.89 -11.31 1.95
CA SER A 48 18.01 -11.71 2.83
C SER A 48 17.58 -12.28 4.19
N PHE A 49 16.32 -12.09 4.59
CA PHE A 49 15.72 -12.54 5.85
C PHE A 49 14.80 -13.77 5.69
N GLY A 50 14.69 -14.32 4.47
CA GLY A 50 13.83 -15.47 4.17
C GLY A 50 12.36 -15.14 3.90
N ASP A 51 11.95 -13.87 3.89
CA ASP A 51 10.60 -13.48 3.51
C ASP A 51 10.41 -13.55 1.99
N VAL A 52 9.18 -13.81 1.56
CA VAL A 52 8.84 -13.97 0.15
C VAL A 52 8.22 -12.69 -0.41
N TYR A 53 8.83 -12.19 -1.48
CA TYR A 53 8.31 -11.09 -2.28
C TYR A 53 7.69 -11.63 -3.57
N LEU A 54 6.54 -11.08 -3.93
CA LEU A 54 5.85 -11.34 -5.20
C LEU A 54 5.95 -10.09 -6.06
N GLU A 55 6.52 -10.23 -7.25
CA GLU A 55 6.60 -9.10 -8.19
C GLU A 55 5.22 -8.78 -8.73
N ARG A 56 4.95 -7.48 -8.93
CA ARG A 56 3.71 -6.98 -9.48
C ARG A 56 3.84 -6.71 -10.96
N LYS A 57 2.84 -7.19 -11.71
CA LYS A 57 2.73 -7.02 -13.16
C LYS A 57 2.44 -5.58 -13.58
N GLY A 58 1.84 -4.77 -12.70
CA GLY A 58 1.46 -3.39 -13.01
C GLY A 58 1.24 -2.49 -11.80
N TRP A 59 0.49 -1.42 -12.04
CA TRP A 59 0.33 -0.29 -11.10
C TRP A 59 -0.80 -0.45 -10.09
N HIS A 60 -1.42 -1.63 -10.03
CA HIS A 60 -2.47 -1.89 -9.04
C HIS A 60 -1.98 -1.53 -7.63
N GLN A 61 -2.69 -0.61 -6.98
CA GLN A 61 -2.39 -0.16 -5.61
C GLN A 61 -1.07 0.62 -5.49
N ILE A 62 -0.64 1.29 -6.56
CA ILE A 62 0.53 2.20 -6.54
C ILE A 62 0.47 3.28 -5.46
N TRP A 63 -0.72 3.77 -5.13
CA TRP A 63 -0.90 4.86 -4.16
C TRP A 63 -0.73 4.49 -2.69
N ILE A 64 -0.62 3.20 -2.36
CA ILE A 64 -0.51 2.73 -0.96
C ILE A 64 0.83 2.09 -0.63
N HIS A 65 1.89 2.38 -1.41
CA HIS A 65 3.23 1.86 -1.11
C HIS A 65 3.77 2.43 0.18
N GLN A 66 4.45 1.59 0.97
CA GLN A 66 5.25 2.06 2.11
C GLN A 66 6.66 2.45 1.66
N PHE A 67 7.20 1.75 0.66
CA PHE A 67 8.46 2.12 0.02
C PHE A 67 8.28 2.22 -1.50
N LEU A 68 8.75 3.32 -2.09
CA LEU A 68 8.75 3.53 -3.52
C LEU A 68 9.90 4.46 -3.91
N ARG A 69 10.74 4.04 -4.84
CA ARG A 69 11.81 4.88 -5.38
C ARG A 69 11.23 5.99 -6.25
N VAL A 70 11.81 7.17 -6.14
CA VAL A 70 11.37 8.38 -6.86
C VAL A 70 11.33 8.18 -8.38
N LYS A 71 12.22 7.35 -8.95
CA LYS A 71 12.23 7.05 -10.39
C LYS A 71 10.87 6.51 -10.89
N VAL A 72 10.18 5.71 -10.07
CA VAL A 72 8.88 5.13 -10.43
C VAL A 72 7.81 6.22 -10.52
N LEU A 73 7.76 7.12 -9.52
CA LEU A 73 6.82 8.23 -9.51
C LEU A 73 7.10 9.18 -10.69
N ARG A 74 8.37 9.54 -10.92
CA ARG A 74 8.75 10.41 -12.05
C ARG A 74 8.31 9.85 -13.38
N PHE A 75 8.53 8.55 -13.60
CA PHE A 75 8.05 7.89 -14.81
C PHE A 75 6.53 7.93 -14.92
N LEU A 76 5.81 7.47 -13.88
CA LEU A 76 4.35 7.39 -13.93
C LEU A 76 3.70 8.75 -14.16
N PHE A 77 4.13 9.79 -13.44
CA PHE A 77 3.64 11.16 -13.63
C PHE A 77 4.05 11.76 -14.96
N GLY A 78 5.24 11.45 -15.47
CA GLY A 78 5.69 11.90 -16.79
C GLY A 78 4.87 11.33 -17.95
N GLN A 79 4.11 10.25 -17.74
CA GLN A 79 3.18 9.70 -18.71
C GLN A 79 1.75 10.26 -18.59
N MET A 80 1.48 11.06 -17.55
CA MET A 80 0.15 11.66 -17.35
C MET A 80 0.06 13.02 -18.04
N PRO A 81 -1.16 13.49 -18.38
CA PRO A 81 -1.36 14.86 -18.85
C PRO A 81 -0.87 15.88 -17.84
N GLU A 82 -0.37 17.02 -18.32
CA GLU A 82 0.09 18.13 -17.48
C GLU A 82 -1.01 18.63 -16.53
N ARG A 83 -2.27 18.60 -16.97
CA ARG A 83 -3.43 18.98 -16.17
C ARG A 83 -4.38 17.79 -16.01
N ILE A 84 -4.60 17.40 -14.76
CA ILE A 84 -5.55 16.36 -14.38
C ILE A 84 -6.68 17.00 -13.60
N ALA A 85 -7.92 16.87 -14.08
CA ALA A 85 -9.09 17.52 -13.48
C ALA A 85 -9.40 17.04 -12.05
N SER A 86 -9.01 15.81 -11.70
CA SER A 86 -9.14 15.30 -10.33
C SER A 86 -8.19 14.14 -10.05
N ALA A 87 -7.78 13.98 -8.79
CA ALA A 87 -6.95 12.83 -8.36
C ALA A 87 -7.58 11.48 -8.69
N LYS A 88 -8.92 11.38 -8.72
CA LYS A 88 -9.64 10.14 -9.07
C LYS A 88 -9.33 9.65 -10.49
N LEU A 89 -9.06 10.56 -11.43
CA LEU A 89 -8.74 10.18 -12.81
C LEU A 89 -7.39 9.43 -12.91
N MET A 90 -6.48 9.67 -11.96
CA MET A 90 -5.18 9.02 -11.93
C MET A 90 -5.27 7.51 -11.76
N ASP A 91 -6.36 7.00 -11.16
CA ASP A 91 -6.59 5.56 -10.99
C ASP A 91 -6.75 4.83 -12.33
N ALA A 92 -7.40 5.46 -13.30
CA ALA A 92 -7.57 4.93 -14.64
C ALA A 92 -6.34 5.21 -15.51
N LEU A 93 -5.76 6.41 -15.41
CA LEU A 93 -4.59 6.81 -16.19
C LEU A 93 -3.38 5.92 -15.92
N LYS A 94 -3.12 5.59 -14.65
CA LYS A 94 -1.99 4.71 -14.31
C LYS A 94 -2.07 3.35 -15.03
N ASP A 95 -3.27 2.81 -15.24
CA ASP A 95 -3.45 1.47 -15.83
C ASP A 95 -3.22 1.48 -17.36
N GLN A 96 -3.13 2.65 -17.98
CA GLN A 96 -2.78 2.83 -19.39
C GLN A 96 -1.26 2.93 -19.60
N VAL A 97 -0.50 3.17 -18.54
CA VAL A 97 0.96 3.30 -18.61
C VAL A 97 1.58 1.90 -18.56
N PRO A 98 2.45 1.51 -19.51
CA PRO A 98 3.16 0.24 -19.41
C PRO A 98 4.19 0.27 -18.27
N LYS A 99 4.24 -0.79 -17.46
CA LYS A 99 5.28 -0.95 -16.43
C LYS A 99 6.60 -1.35 -17.08
N LEU A 100 7.63 -0.51 -16.94
CA LEU A 100 8.97 -0.84 -17.41
C LEU A 100 9.57 -2.01 -16.61
N PRO A 101 10.34 -2.91 -17.24
CA PRO A 101 10.97 -4.05 -16.55
C PRO A 101 11.82 -3.66 -15.34
N GLU A 102 12.52 -2.53 -15.39
CA GLU A 102 13.39 -2.01 -14.33
C GLU A 102 12.64 -1.30 -13.19
N HIS A 103 11.33 -1.08 -13.34
CA HIS A 103 10.44 -0.57 -12.29
C HIS A 103 9.80 -1.73 -11.52
N ARG A 104 10.66 -2.58 -10.95
CA ARG A 104 10.26 -3.78 -10.21
C ARG A 104 9.58 -3.41 -8.90
N LEU A 105 8.27 -3.64 -8.84
CA LEU A 105 7.43 -3.39 -7.67
C LEU A 105 7.09 -4.72 -7.02
N PHE A 106 7.24 -4.81 -5.71
CA PHE A 106 6.99 -6.03 -4.96
C PHE A 106 5.91 -5.82 -3.91
N VAL A 107 5.31 -6.92 -3.50
CA VAL A 107 4.50 -7.02 -2.29
C VAL A 107 4.94 -8.25 -1.51
N THR A 108 4.94 -8.18 -0.18
CA THR A 108 5.21 -9.35 0.66
C THR A 108 4.10 -10.39 0.50
N ARG A 109 4.45 -11.68 0.53
CA ARG A 109 3.46 -12.76 0.47
C ARG A 109 2.58 -12.73 1.74
N GLU A 110 3.21 -12.69 2.89
CA GLU A 110 2.57 -12.51 4.18
C GLU A 110 2.25 -11.02 4.41
N ASN A 111 1.25 -10.74 5.25
CA ASN A 111 0.92 -9.38 5.64
C ASN A 111 1.63 -9.03 6.95
N PHE A 112 2.46 -7.98 6.92
CA PHE A 112 3.14 -7.45 8.11
C PHE A 112 2.54 -6.13 8.59
N ALA A 113 1.45 -5.70 7.97
CA ALA A 113 0.77 -4.46 8.30
C ALA A 113 -0.73 -4.51 8.01
N ILE A 114 -1.48 -3.76 8.81
CA ILE A 114 -2.89 -3.43 8.59
C ILE A 114 -2.99 -1.91 8.53
N PHE A 115 -3.34 -1.38 7.37
CA PHE A 115 -3.49 0.06 7.14
C PHE A 115 -4.95 0.50 7.23
N GLY A 116 -5.18 1.76 7.55
CA GLY A 116 -6.50 2.38 7.44
C GLY A 116 -6.58 3.27 6.21
N GLU A 117 -7.70 3.26 5.49
CA GLU A 117 -7.99 4.31 4.52
C GLU A 117 -8.20 5.63 5.27
N SER A 118 -7.42 6.66 4.93
CA SER A 118 -7.38 7.90 5.70
C SER A 118 -8.65 8.74 5.57
N THR A 119 -9.19 8.87 4.36
CA THR A 119 -10.32 9.74 4.06
C THR A 119 -11.32 9.09 3.11
N HIS A 120 -12.58 9.47 3.22
CA HIS A 120 -13.62 9.19 2.23
C HIS A 120 -14.31 10.50 1.86
N LYS A 121 -14.37 10.81 0.55
CA LYS A 121 -14.93 12.07 0.01
C LYS A 121 -14.41 13.34 0.72
N GLY A 122 -13.12 13.35 1.06
CA GLY A 122 -12.46 14.49 1.72
C GLY A 122 -12.65 14.56 3.25
N THR A 123 -13.41 13.66 3.85
CA THR A 123 -13.60 13.59 5.31
C THR A 123 -12.77 12.45 5.90
N ILE A 124 -12.12 12.67 7.04
CA ILE A 124 -11.34 11.64 7.73
C ILE A 124 -12.23 10.46 8.17
N ASN A 125 -11.74 9.24 7.93
CA ASN A 125 -12.42 8.02 8.35
C ASN A 125 -12.26 7.76 9.85
N ARG A 126 -13.24 7.08 10.45
CA ARG A 126 -13.28 6.81 11.90
C ARG A 126 -12.03 6.11 12.41
N ASN A 127 -11.60 5.04 11.73
CA ASN A 127 -10.43 4.27 12.13
C ASN A 127 -9.13 5.09 12.09
N CYS A 128 -8.99 5.99 11.11
CA CYS A 128 -7.83 6.87 11.00
C CYS A 128 -7.85 7.93 12.10
N TYR A 129 -8.99 8.57 12.33
CA TYR A 129 -9.18 9.54 13.40
C TYR A 129 -8.86 8.95 14.78
N GLU A 130 -9.43 7.78 15.10
CA GLU A 130 -9.17 7.07 16.36
C GLU A 130 -7.69 6.69 16.51
N SER A 131 -7.03 6.28 15.42
CA SER A 131 -5.59 5.97 15.44
C SER A 131 -4.74 7.20 15.74
N ILE A 132 -5.02 8.35 15.11
CA ILE A 132 -4.26 9.58 15.35
C ILE A 132 -4.50 10.11 16.76
N LYS A 133 -5.73 10.03 17.29
CA LYS A 133 -6.06 10.45 18.65
C LYS A 133 -5.34 9.67 19.76
N ARG A 134 -4.85 8.47 19.46
CA ARG A 134 -3.97 7.70 20.38
C ARG A 134 -2.53 8.22 20.39
N THR A 135 -2.17 9.09 19.45
CA THR A 135 -0.87 9.75 19.38
C THR A 135 -0.93 11.14 20.01
N LYS A 136 0.21 11.85 20.05
CA LYS A 136 0.30 13.26 20.47
C LYS A 136 0.13 14.24 19.31
N ILE A 137 -0.31 13.77 18.13
CA ILE A 137 -0.48 14.61 16.94
C ILE A 137 -1.84 15.31 17.00
N GLU A 138 -1.83 16.64 16.91
CA GLU A 138 -3.04 17.43 16.80
C GLU A 138 -3.60 17.40 15.37
N LEU A 139 -4.92 17.23 15.26
CA LEU A 139 -5.61 17.26 13.97
C LEU A 139 -6.08 18.68 13.63
N PRO A 140 -5.95 19.10 12.36
CA PRO A 140 -6.55 20.34 11.88
C PRO A 140 -8.05 20.40 12.16
N LYS A 141 -8.61 21.60 12.33
CA LYS A 141 -10.03 21.82 12.67
C LYS A 141 -10.99 21.07 11.75
N TRP A 142 -10.71 21.01 10.45
CA TRP A 142 -11.53 20.33 9.45
C TRP A 142 -11.46 18.78 9.52
N PHE A 143 -10.54 18.20 10.28
CA PHE A 143 -10.45 16.75 10.54
C PHE A 143 -10.83 16.36 11.98
N GLN A 144 -11.43 17.27 12.75
CA GLN A 144 -11.87 16.95 14.11
C GLN A 144 -13.17 16.14 14.17
N LYS A 145 -13.91 16.05 13.06
CA LYS A 145 -15.16 15.28 12.96
C LYS A 145 -14.98 14.13 11.96
N PRO A 146 -14.84 12.87 12.44
CA PRO A 146 -14.78 11.73 11.55
C PRO A 146 -16.14 11.42 10.92
N ASN A 147 -16.11 10.78 9.75
CA ASN A 147 -17.29 10.09 9.22
C ASN A 147 -17.47 8.72 9.90
N ASP A 148 -18.49 7.97 9.48
CA ASP A 148 -18.82 6.64 10.02
C ASP A 148 -18.00 5.48 9.43
N LYS A 149 -17.13 5.75 8.45
CA LYS A 149 -16.41 4.71 7.71
C LYS A 149 -15.27 4.14 8.54
N TYR A 150 -15.22 2.81 8.57
CA TYR A 150 -14.14 2.04 9.16
C TYR A 150 -13.57 1.11 8.09
N VAL A 151 -12.48 1.52 7.45
CA VAL A 151 -11.93 0.80 6.28
C VAL A 151 -10.47 0.45 6.55
N THR A 152 -10.21 -0.84 6.70
CA THR A 152 -8.86 -1.38 6.85
C THR A 152 -8.41 -2.16 5.61
N LEU A 153 -7.11 -2.13 5.35
CA LEU A 153 -6.43 -2.84 4.29
C LEU A 153 -5.46 -3.82 4.92
N GLY A 154 -5.60 -5.09 4.55
CA GLY A 154 -4.78 -6.16 5.10
C GLY A 154 -5.38 -6.84 6.31
N LYS A 155 -4.72 -7.94 6.69
CA LYS A 155 -4.98 -8.72 7.89
C LYS A 155 -3.69 -9.44 8.27
N LEU A 156 -3.28 -9.39 9.54
CA LEU A 156 -2.14 -10.17 10.01
C LEU A 156 -2.50 -11.66 10.05
N GLU A 157 -1.53 -12.51 9.70
CA GLU A 157 -1.69 -13.96 9.81
C GLU A 157 -1.77 -14.37 11.30
N GLY A 158 -2.69 -15.27 11.64
CA GLY A 158 -2.89 -15.74 13.03
C GLY A 158 -3.97 -15.02 13.85
N GLN A 159 -4.59 -13.94 13.36
CA GLN A 159 -5.78 -13.36 14.01
C GLN A 159 -7.05 -14.13 13.61
N SER A 160 -7.54 -14.98 14.52
CA SER A 160 -8.88 -15.59 14.45
C SER A 160 -9.93 -14.51 14.23
N ILE A 161 -10.84 -14.73 13.28
CA ILE A 161 -11.96 -13.81 13.06
C ILE A 161 -12.88 -13.95 14.28
N THR A 162 -12.79 -13.05 15.26
CA THR A 162 -13.91 -12.82 16.16
C THR A 162 -14.92 -12.02 15.36
N THR A 163 -15.81 -12.73 14.67
CA THR A 163 -16.98 -12.13 14.03
C THR A 163 -17.82 -11.54 15.16
N GLN A 164 -17.68 -10.25 15.43
CA GLN A 164 -18.74 -9.53 16.12
C GLN A 164 -19.88 -9.38 15.11
N SER A 165 -20.85 -10.28 15.24
CA SER A 165 -22.18 -10.12 14.71
C SER A 165 -22.75 -8.77 15.15
N ARG A 166 -23.16 -7.97 14.17
CA ARG A 166 -24.21 -6.96 14.32
C ARG A 166 -25.27 -7.26 13.28
#